data_AF-A0A349SMC4-F1
#
_entry.id   AF-A0A349SMC4-F1
#
_cell.length_a   1.000
_cell.length_b   1.000
_cell.length_c   1.000
_cell.angle_alpha   90.00
_cell.angle_beta   90.00
_cell.angle_gamma   90.00
#
_symmetry.space_group_name_H-M   'P 1'
#
loop_
_entity.id
_entity.type
_entity.pdbx_description
1 polymer ?
#
loop_
_entity_poly.entity_id
_entity_poly.type
_entity_poly.pdbx_seq_one_letter_code
_entity_poly.pdbx_strand_id
1 'polypeptide(L)'
;ADVYRPAAIKQLETLAGEVGALFVTSSTEENPVDIANRAIGEARKLHADVVIIDTAGRLAIDEDMMNEIKALHSAIKPVETLFVVDSMTGQDAANTAKAFNDALPLTGVVLTKADGDARGGAALSVRHITGKPIKFIGMGEKTDA
;
A
#
# COMPACT_ATOMS: atom_id res chain seq x y z
N ALA A 1 -7.33 -2.92 5.45
CA ALA A 1 -6.80 -2.60 6.79
C ALA A 1 -6.52 -1.09 6.96
N ASP A 2 -7.32 -0.24 6.30
CA ASP A 2 -7.39 1.20 6.60
C ASP A 2 -8.64 1.44 7.45
N VAL A 3 -8.45 1.61 8.75
CA VAL A 3 -9.53 1.84 9.72
C VAL A 3 -9.70 3.32 10.08
N TYR A 4 -8.82 4.19 9.56
CA TYR A 4 -8.76 5.60 9.92
C TYR A 4 -9.43 6.50 8.90
N ARG A 5 -9.27 6.21 7.61
CA ARG A 5 -9.81 7.05 6.54
C ARG A 5 -11.32 6.83 6.39
N PRO A 6 -12.14 7.89 6.46
CA PRO A 6 -13.59 7.77 6.25
C PRO A 6 -13.92 7.07 4.93
N ALA A 7 -14.86 6.13 4.99
CA ALA A 7 -15.32 5.33 3.85
C ALA A 7 -14.26 4.51 3.10
N ALA A 8 -13.03 4.38 3.61
CA ALA A 8 -11.96 3.62 2.93
C ALA A 8 -12.33 2.15 2.72
N ILE A 9 -12.90 1.50 3.74
CA ILE A 9 -13.40 0.12 3.66
C ILE A 9 -14.46 -0.01 2.56
N LYS A 10 -15.41 0.93 2.51
CA LYS A 10 -16.49 0.91 1.51
C LYS A 10 -15.97 1.19 0.10
N GLN A 11 -15.01 2.08 -0.05
CA GLN A 11 -14.35 2.36 -1.31
C GLN A 11 -13.67 1.10 -1.87
N LEU A 12 -12.93 0.37 -1.02
CA LEU A 12 -12.26 -0.87 -1.42
C LEU A 12 -13.26 -2.00 -1.71
N GLU A 13 -14.35 -2.10 -0.96
CA GLU A 13 -15.44 -3.05 -1.22
C GLU A 13 -16.05 -2.82 -2.61
N THR A 14 -16.36 -1.57 -2.95
CA THR A 14 -16.90 -1.21 -4.27
C THR A 14 -15.91 -1.57 -5.38
N LEU A 15 -14.64 -1.17 -5.22
CA LEU A 15 -13.60 -1.46 -6.21
C LEU A 15 -13.40 -2.97 -6.42
N ALA A 16 -13.39 -3.74 -5.34
CA ALA A 16 -13.29 -5.20 -5.42
C ALA A 16 -14.48 -5.80 -6.19
N GLY A 17 -15.70 -5.29 -5.96
CA GLY A 17 -16.88 -5.69 -6.71
C GLY A 17 -16.80 -5.37 -8.21
N GLU A 18 -16.29 -4.20 -8.57
CA GLU A 18 -16.13 -3.77 -9.97
C GLU A 18 -15.14 -4.64 -10.75
N VAL A 19 -14.05 -5.09 -10.10
CA VAL A 19 -13.03 -5.94 -10.73
C VAL A 19 -13.27 -7.44 -10.53
N GLY A 20 -14.37 -7.82 -9.87
CA GLY A 20 -14.70 -9.22 -9.58
C GLY A 20 -13.75 -9.90 -8.58
N ALA A 21 -13.07 -9.12 -7.73
CA ALA A 21 -12.19 -9.63 -6.68
C ALA A 21 -12.98 -9.97 -5.40
N LEU A 22 -12.45 -10.93 -4.64
CA LEU A 22 -12.95 -11.23 -3.30
C LEU A 22 -12.65 -10.07 -2.35
N PHE A 23 -13.60 -9.77 -1.47
CA PHE A 23 -13.45 -8.74 -0.44
C PHE A 23 -13.72 -9.33 0.95
N VAL A 24 -12.79 -9.12 1.87
CA VAL A 24 -12.93 -9.50 3.27
C VAL A 24 -13.50 -8.30 4.00
N THR A 25 -14.70 -8.44 4.55
CA THR A 25 -15.39 -7.35 5.27
C THR A 25 -14.60 -6.92 6.49
N SER A 26 -14.63 -5.65 6.88
CA SER A 26 -14.02 -5.18 8.13
C SER A 26 -14.77 -3.96 8.66
N SER A 27 -14.56 -3.61 9.93
CA SER A 27 -15.03 -2.36 10.54
C SER A 27 -13.88 -1.44 10.92
N THR A 28 -14.19 -0.17 11.20
CA THR A 28 -13.23 0.83 11.68
C THR A 28 -12.83 0.63 13.15
N GLU A 29 -13.52 -0.27 13.86
CA GLU A 29 -13.27 -0.57 15.28
C GLU A 29 -12.34 -1.77 15.46
N GLU A 30 -12.08 -2.52 14.39
CA GLU A 30 -11.20 -3.69 14.41
C GLU A 30 -9.72 -3.29 14.36
N ASN A 31 -8.87 -4.12 14.96
CA ASN A 31 -7.43 -3.96 14.84
C ASN A 31 -6.96 -4.32 13.41
N PRO A 32 -6.14 -3.49 12.73
CA PRO A 32 -5.58 -3.78 11.41
C PRO A 32 -4.90 -5.15 11.28
N VAL A 33 -4.24 -5.62 12.35
CA VAL A 33 -3.57 -6.93 12.41
C VAL A 33 -4.59 -8.07 12.35
N ASP A 34 -5.70 -7.94 13.06
CA ASP A 34 -6.75 -8.96 13.09
C ASP A 34 -7.46 -9.04 11.73
N ILE A 35 -7.74 -7.88 11.11
CA ILE A 35 -8.29 -7.80 9.75
C ILE A 35 -7.38 -8.54 8.75
N ALA A 36 -6.08 -8.26 8.77
CA ALA A 36 -5.15 -8.85 7.81
C ALA A 36 -4.97 -10.37 8.03
N ASN A 37 -4.89 -10.82 9.28
CA ASN A 37 -4.83 -12.27 9.58
C ASN A 37 -6.10 -12.99 9.14
N ARG A 38 -7.28 -12.40 9.38
CA ARG A 38 -8.55 -12.94 8.91
C ARG A 38 -8.61 -13.03 7.39
N ALA A 39 -8.19 -11.98 6.68
CA ALA A 39 -8.13 -11.98 5.23
C ALA A 39 -7.24 -13.09 4.67
N ILE A 40 -6.06 -13.31 5.26
CA ILE A 40 -5.17 -14.41 4.87
C ILE A 40 -5.81 -15.78 5.17
N GLY A 41 -6.49 -15.92 6.31
CA GLY A 41 -7.20 -17.15 6.68
C GLY A 41 -8.34 -17.49 5.72
N GLU A 42 -9.13 -16.50 5.31
CA GLU A 42 -10.20 -16.66 4.33
C GLU A 42 -9.66 -16.97 2.93
N ALA A 43 -8.62 -16.26 2.49
CA ALA A 43 -7.95 -16.54 1.22
C ALA A 43 -7.47 -18.00 1.12
N ARG A 44 -6.91 -18.55 2.21
CA ARG A 44 -6.50 -19.96 2.26
C ARG A 44 -7.68 -20.93 2.12
N LYS A 45 -8.83 -20.62 2.75
CA LYS A 45 -10.04 -21.45 2.66
C LYS A 45 -10.66 -21.39 1.27
N LEU A 46 -10.56 -20.25 0.61
CA LEU A 46 -11.10 -20.00 -0.74
C LEU A 46 -10.11 -20.37 -1.85
N HIS A 47 -8.94 -20.90 -1.51
CA HIS A 47 -7.87 -21.25 -2.45
C HIS A 47 -7.45 -20.07 -3.34
N ALA A 48 -7.43 -18.86 -2.79
CA ALA A 48 -6.91 -17.68 -3.48
C ALA A 48 -5.38 -17.66 -3.44
N ASP A 49 -4.76 -17.41 -4.59
CA ASP A 49 -3.31 -17.35 -4.74
C ASP A 49 -2.70 -16.02 -4.28
N VAL A 50 -3.47 -14.93 -4.43
CA VAL A 50 -3.01 -13.55 -4.19
C VAL A 50 -3.91 -12.88 -3.16
N VAL A 51 -3.30 -12.22 -2.18
CA VAL A 51 -3.97 -11.39 -1.18
C VAL A 51 -3.33 -10.01 -1.19
N ILE A 52 -4.15 -8.98 -1.37
CA ILE A 52 -3.72 -7.57 -1.31
C ILE A 52 -4.26 -6.98 -0.01
N ILE A 53 -3.36 -6.46 0.81
CA ILE A 53 -3.72 -5.77 2.05
C ILE A 53 -3.52 -4.27 1.85
N ASP A 54 -4.62 -3.54 1.68
CA ASP A 54 -4.60 -2.07 1.68
C ASP A 54 -4.47 -1.54 3.11
N THR A 55 -3.53 -0.63 3.33
CA THR A 55 -3.24 -0.07 4.65
C THR A 55 -3.41 1.44 4.64
N ALA A 56 -3.77 2.02 5.78
CA ALA A 56 -3.89 3.47 5.89
C ALA A 56 -2.62 4.20 5.45
N GLY A 57 -2.81 5.36 4.81
CA GLY A 57 -1.73 6.30 4.52
C GLY A 57 -1.15 6.84 5.83
N ARG A 58 0.18 6.97 5.89
CA ARG A 58 0.90 7.42 7.09
C ARG A 58 1.94 8.46 6.72
N LEU A 59 2.09 9.47 7.58
CA LEU A 59 3.23 10.36 7.48
C LEU A 59 4.46 9.67 8.09
N ALA A 60 5.60 9.78 7.42
CA ALA A 60 6.85 9.17 7.88
C ALA A 60 7.30 9.64 9.28
N ILE A 61 6.82 10.80 9.73
CA ILE A 61 7.11 11.39 11.03
C ILE A 61 6.19 10.91 12.16
N ASP A 62 5.12 10.19 11.84
CA ASP A 62 4.18 9.68 12.83
C ASP A 62 4.69 8.33 13.38
N GLU A 63 5.39 8.40 14.52
CA GLU A 63 6.03 7.22 15.13
C GLU A 63 5.02 6.14 15.52
N ASP A 64 3.85 6.52 16.03
CA ASP A 64 2.81 5.59 16.47
C ASP A 64 2.26 4.80 15.28
N MET A 65 1.90 5.51 14.21
CA MET A 65 1.44 4.87 12.98
C MET A 65 2.54 4.02 12.33
N MET A 66 3.80 4.45 12.38
CA MET A 66 4.94 3.69 11.86
C MET A 66 5.23 2.43 12.69
N ASN A 67 5.01 2.45 13.99
CA ASN A 67 5.12 1.27 14.85
C ASN A 67 3.99 0.27 14.59
N GLU A 68 2.78 0.76 14.35
CA GLU A 68 1.64 -0.09 13.99
C GLU A 68 1.89 -0.85 12.68
N ILE A 69 2.38 -0.18 11.63
CA ILE A 69 2.65 -0.88 10.35
C ILE A 69 3.78 -1.90 10.47
N LYS A 70 4.78 -1.64 11.32
CA LYS A 70 5.82 -2.64 11.65
C LYS A 70 5.23 -3.86 12.35
N ALA A 71 4.31 -3.65 13.29
CA ALA A 71 3.61 -4.72 13.98
C ALA A 71 2.77 -5.54 12.98
N LEU A 72 2.02 -4.87 12.11
CA LEU A 72 1.24 -5.51 11.04
C LEU A 72 2.12 -6.34 10.10
N HIS A 73 3.20 -5.75 9.60
CA HIS A 73 4.16 -6.45 8.72
C HIS A 73 4.76 -7.68 9.41
N SER A 74 5.14 -7.55 10.69
CA SER A 74 5.73 -8.65 11.47
C SER A 74 4.73 -9.79 11.72
N ALA A 75 3.45 -9.46 11.90
CA ALA A 75 2.39 -10.44 12.12
C ALA A 75 2.11 -11.26 10.86
N ILE A 76 1.99 -10.61 9.69
CA ILE A 76 1.55 -11.28 8.45
C ILE A 76 2.69 -11.75 7.55
N LYS A 77 3.91 -11.23 7.75
CA LYS A 77 5.14 -11.60 7.01
C LYS A 77 4.91 -11.64 5.49
N PRO A 78 4.53 -10.51 4.87
CA PRO A 78 4.19 -10.47 3.46
C PRO A 78 5.44 -10.75 2.60
N VAL A 79 5.23 -11.41 1.45
CA VAL A 79 6.31 -11.67 0.48
C VAL A 79 6.70 -10.44 -0.33
N GLU A 80 5.76 -9.49 -0.50
CA GLU A 80 5.97 -8.21 -1.17
C GLU A 80 5.40 -7.08 -0.29
N THR A 81 6.20 -6.04 -0.07
CA THR A 81 5.81 -4.77 0.56
C THR A 81 6.08 -3.66 -0.44
N LEU A 82 5.01 -3.13 -1.03
CA LEU A 82 5.09 -2.15 -2.09
C LEU A 82 4.87 -0.74 -1.54
N PHE A 83 5.83 0.15 -1.77
CA PHE A 83 5.67 1.57 -1.45
C PHE A 83 5.01 2.29 -2.63
N VAL A 84 3.86 2.91 -2.38
CA VAL A 84 3.08 3.63 -3.40
C VAL A 84 3.41 5.12 -3.30
N VAL A 85 3.85 5.71 -4.41
CA VAL A 85 4.25 7.12 -4.46
C VAL A 85 3.68 7.81 -5.70
N ASP A 86 3.19 9.03 -5.49
CA ASP A 86 2.68 9.88 -6.57
C ASP A 86 3.86 10.45 -7.39
N SER A 87 3.80 10.31 -8.71
CA SER A 87 4.86 10.73 -9.64
C SER A 87 5.13 12.24 -9.63
N MET A 88 4.13 13.03 -9.21
CA MET A 88 4.25 14.48 -9.06
C MET A 88 5.01 14.87 -7.79
N THR A 89 5.23 13.94 -6.86
CA THR A 89 5.90 14.22 -5.59
C THR A 89 7.36 14.56 -5.86
N GLY A 90 7.76 15.80 -5.56
CA GLY A 90 9.11 16.30 -5.78
C GLY A 90 10.14 15.72 -4.80
N GLN A 91 10.96 16.58 -4.21
CA GLN A 91 12.05 16.16 -3.32
C GLN A 91 11.56 15.42 -2.06
N ASP A 92 10.34 15.71 -1.59
CA ASP A 92 9.76 15.05 -0.41
C ASP A 92 9.51 13.54 -0.61
N ALA A 93 9.40 13.09 -1.86
CA ALA A 93 9.31 11.66 -2.18
C ALA A 93 10.53 10.89 -1.67
N ALA A 94 11.72 11.50 -1.77
CA ALA A 94 12.98 10.89 -1.38
C ALA A 94 13.05 10.68 0.14
N ASN A 95 12.68 11.71 0.92
CA ASN A 95 12.69 11.66 2.38
C ASN A 95 11.67 10.65 2.90
N THR A 96 10.46 10.68 2.34
CA THR A 96 9.39 9.74 2.71
C THR A 96 9.79 8.30 2.39
N ALA A 97 10.28 8.06 1.16
CA ALA A 97 10.72 6.73 0.77
C ALA A 97 11.87 6.20 1.63
N LYS A 98 12.80 7.07 2.05
CA LYS A 98 13.87 6.69 2.98
C LYS A 98 13.30 6.21 4.32
N ALA A 99 12.44 7.02 4.94
CA ALA A 99 11.87 6.69 6.24
C ALA A 99 11.06 5.38 6.21
N PHE A 100 10.27 5.16 5.16
CA PHE A 100 9.57 3.89 4.98
C PHE A 100 10.50 2.71 4.72
N ASN A 101 11.58 2.90 3.95
CA ASN A 101 12.57 1.85 3.69
C ASN A 101 13.41 1.48 4.93
N ASP A 102 13.66 2.45 5.80
CA ASP A 102 14.36 2.22 7.07
C ASP A 102 13.46 1.52 8.09
N ALA A 103 12.14 1.77 8.02
CA ALA A 103 11.17 1.22 8.94
C ALA A 103 10.62 -0.16 8.51
N LEU A 104 10.46 -0.39 7.21
CA LEU A 104 9.85 -1.59 6.64
C LEU A 104 10.75 -2.18 5.55
N PRO A 105 10.80 -3.52 5.43
CA PRO A 105 11.56 -4.18 4.39
C PRO A 105 10.80 -4.09 3.05
N LEU A 106 10.87 -2.92 2.41
CA LEU A 106 10.27 -2.69 1.10
C LEU A 106 10.88 -3.64 0.05
N THR A 107 10.05 -4.15 -0.85
CA THR A 107 10.45 -5.07 -1.93
C THR A 107 10.28 -4.45 -3.31
N GLY A 108 9.44 -3.41 -3.41
CA GLY A 108 9.18 -2.73 -4.67
C GLY A 108 8.46 -1.40 -4.46
N VAL A 109 8.33 -0.67 -5.56
CA VAL A 109 7.68 0.64 -5.62
C VAL A 109 6.60 0.62 -6.69
N VAL A 110 5.48 1.26 -6.41
CA VAL A 110 4.43 1.58 -7.39
C VAL A 110 4.39 3.09 -7.57
N LEU A 111 4.55 3.55 -8.81
CA LEU A 111 4.45 4.96 -9.16
C LEU A 111 3.03 5.25 -9.66
N THR A 112 2.33 6.22 -9.10
CA THR A 112 0.96 6.57 -9.52
C THR A 112 0.90 7.94 -10.20
N LYS A 113 -0.21 8.20 -10.90
CA LYS A 113 -0.48 9.47 -11.62
C LYS A 113 0.59 9.84 -12.63
N ALA A 114 1.16 8.85 -13.33
CA ALA A 114 2.22 9.08 -14.31
C ALA A 114 1.70 9.62 -15.66
N ASP A 115 0.38 9.72 -15.80
CA ASP A 115 -0.34 10.37 -16.89
C ASP A 115 -0.33 11.90 -16.81
N GLY A 116 0.05 12.48 -15.66
CA GLY A 116 0.24 13.92 -15.50
C GLY A 116 1.58 14.44 -16.06
N ASP A 117 1.81 15.75 -15.95
CA ASP A 117 3.03 16.44 -16.43
C ASP A 117 4.31 16.13 -15.61
N ALA A 118 4.30 15.04 -14.83
CA ALA A 118 5.40 14.62 -14.00
C ALA A 118 6.58 14.12 -14.84
N ARG A 119 7.72 14.81 -14.77
CA ARG A 119 8.95 14.46 -15.53
C ARG A 119 9.72 13.25 -14.96
N GLY A 120 9.05 12.36 -14.22
CA GLY A 120 9.66 11.13 -13.67
C GLY A 120 10.74 11.33 -12.59
N GLY A 121 10.94 12.57 -12.09
CA GLY A 121 11.96 12.86 -11.08
C GLY A 121 11.74 12.10 -9.76
N ALA A 122 10.49 11.96 -9.34
CA ALA A 122 10.10 11.18 -8.16
C ALA A 122 10.59 9.73 -8.25
N ALA A 123 10.38 9.10 -9.41
CA ALA A 123 10.74 7.72 -9.67
C ALA A 123 12.25 7.48 -9.54
N LEU A 124 13.06 8.39 -10.11
CA LEU A 124 14.52 8.32 -10.02
C LEU A 124 14.98 8.47 -8.57
N SER A 125 14.47 9.47 -7.86
CA SER A 125 14.83 9.73 -6.45
C SER A 125 14.47 8.57 -5.54
N VAL A 126 13.24 8.05 -5.64
CA VAL A 126 12.78 6.93 -4.82
C VAL A 126 13.58 5.67 -5.11
N ARG A 127 13.86 5.36 -6.38
CA ARG A 127 14.69 4.21 -6.74
C ARG A 127 16.12 4.36 -6.23
N HIS A 128 16.71 5.55 -6.34
CA HIS A 128 18.07 5.82 -5.87
C HIS A 128 18.20 5.65 -4.35
N ILE A 129 17.22 6.14 -3.60
CA ILE A 129 17.21 6.09 -2.13
C ILE A 129 16.90 4.69 -1.60
N THR A 130 15.86 4.04 -2.12
CA THR A 130 15.40 2.74 -1.59
C THR A 130 16.19 1.58 -2.18
N GLY A 131 16.79 1.75 -3.36
CA GLY A 131 17.39 0.67 -4.14
C GLY A 131 16.38 -0.36 -4.67
N LYS A 132 15.08 -0.14 -4.48
CA LYS A 132 14.02 -1.10 -4.83
C LYS A 132 13.56 -0.90 -6.26
N PRO A 133 13.20 -1.98 -6.97
CA PRO A 133 12.66 -1.86 -8.33
C PRO A 133 11.29 -1.18 -8.33
N ILE A 134 11.04 -0.38 -9.36
CA ILE A 134 9.69 0.08 -9.68
C ILE A 134 9.00 -1.10 -10.38
N LYS A 135 7.95 -1.63 -9.76
CA LYS A 135 7.23 -2.82 -10.23
C LYS A 135 6.07 -2.45 -11.16
N PHE A 136 5.38 -1.35 -10.84
CA PHE A 136 4.21 -0.88 -11.58
C PHE A 136 4.18 0.65 -11.70
N ILE A 137 3.51 1.12 -12.74
CA ILE A 137 3.23 2.52 -13.02
C ILE A 137 1.73 2.61 -13.32
N GLY A 138 0.99 3.44 -12.60
CA GLY A 138 -0.42 3.73 -12.88
C GLY A 138 -0.56 4.95 -13.79
N MET A 139 -1.28 4.79 -14.92
CA MET A 139 -1.44 5.80 -15.96
C MET A 139 -2.86 6.37 -16.01
N GLY A 140 -3.50 6.52 -14.85
CA GLY A 140 -4.81 7.15 -14.71
C GLY A 140 -5.55 6.66 -13.48
N GLU A 141 -6.85 6.97 -13.42
CA GLU A 141 -7.74 6.63 -12.30
C GLU A 141 -8.54 5.34 -12.54
N LYS A 142 -8.57 4.84 -13.78
CA LYS A 142 -9.32 3.63 -14.13
C LYS A 142 -8.55 2.37 -13.74
N THR A 143 -9.27 1.27 -13.57
CA THR A 143 -8.70 -0.03 -13.16
C THR A 143 -7.82 -0.68 -14.24
N ASP A 144 -7.95 -0.26 -15.49
CA ASP A 144 -7.20 -0.76 -16.64
C ASP A 144 -6.09 0.19 -17.14
N ALA A 145 -5.84 1.29 -16.40
CA ALA A 145 -4.94 2.37 -16.79
C ALA A 145 -3.53 2.26 -16.17
#